data_AF-A0A1B3X486-F1
#
_entry.id   AF-A0A1B3X486-F1
#
_cell.length_a   1.000
_cell.length_b   1.000
_cell.length_c   1.000
_cell.angle_alpha   90.00
_cell.angle_beta   90.00
_cell.angle_gamma   90.00
#
_symmetry.space_group_name_H-M   'P 1'
#
loop_
_entity.id
_entity.type
_entity.pdbx_description
1 polymer ?
#
loop_
_entity_poly.entity_id
_entity_poly.type
_entity_poly.pdbx_seq_one_letter_code
_entity_poly.pdbx_strand_id
1 'polypeptide(L)'
;MKCVIAIDGPAGAGKSTVAKLVAEKLGYTYIDTGAMYRAVAWKTLQHSKEATDEDILRAVQDIDVQLTCTESGTRVTVDNTDVTREIRTPEVTHIVSRVAALGPVREKMVELQRAMAADGAVVMDGRDIGTNVLPNADVKIFLTASVEERARRRYDEMKEKGYAVDFDELKQEIAARDKQDSERAISPLRQAEDAVLLDSTSLTIDEVAARIMKLSE
;
A
#
# COMPACT_ATOMS: atom_id res chain seq x y z
N MET A 1 2.79 -11.10 -22.77
CA MET A 1 3.46 -11.73 -21.61
C MET A 1 2.63 -11.41 -20.38
N LYS A 2 2.48 -12.32 -19.41
CA LYS A 2 1.76 -12.02 -18.15
C LYS A 2 2.77 -11.48 -17.14
N CYS A 3 3.02 -10.18 -17.17
CA CYS A 3 4.04 -9.56 -16.32
C CYS A 3 3.52 -9.36 -14.88
N VAL A 4 4.46 -9.31 -13.95
CA VAL A 4 4.27 -8.90 -12.57
C VAL A 4 4.98 -7.56 -12.36
N ILE A 5 4.21 -6.53 -12.04
CA ILE A 5 4.70 -5.17 -11.84
C ILE A 5 4.64 -4.83 -10.35
N ALA A 6 5.80 -4.56 -9.76
CA ALA A 6 5.93 -4.11 -8.37
C ALA A 6 6.10 -2.58 -8.32
N ILE A 7 5.29 -1.89 -7.50
CA ILE A 7 5.37 -0.45 -7.29
C ILE A 7 5.57 -0.15 -5.80
N ASP A 8 6.80 0.17 -5.42
CA ASP A 8 7.17 0.57 -4.06
C ASP A 8 7.33 2.07 -3.93
N GLY A 9 7.31 2.57 -2.68
CA GLY A 9 7.56 4.00 -2.42
C GLY A 9 6.82 4.53 -1.19
N PRO A 10 7.13 5.77 -0.75
CA PRO A 10 6.60 6.36 0.47
C PRO A 10 5.09 6.64 0.42
N ALA A 11 4.50 6.93 1.58
CA ALA A 11 3.07 7.24 1.67
C ALA A 11 2.74 8.53 0.89
N GLY A 12 1.62 8.57 0.18
CA GLY A 12 1.22 9.77 -0.59
C GLY A 12 1.93 9.96 -1.94
N ALA A 13 2.85 9.08 -2.34
CA ALA A 13 3.53 9.17 -3.64
C ALA A 13 2.63 8.92 -4.87
N GLY A 14 1.33 8.64 -4.69
CA GLY A 14 0.40 8.37 -5.79
C GLY A 14 0.37 6.92 -6.28
N LYS A 15 1.03 5.99 -5.58
CA LYS A 15 1.18 4.57 -5.96
C LYS A 15 -0.15 3.89 -6.29
N SER A 16 -1.09 3.85 -5.35
CA SER A 16 -2.35 3.13 -5.52
C SER A 16 -3.16 3.63 -6.71
N THR A 17 -3.18 4.95 -6.94
CA THR A 17 -3.85 5.56 -8.08
C THR A 17 -3.22 5.16 -9.41
N VAL A 18 -1.88 5.23 -9.49
CA VAL A 18 -1.12 4.85 -10.67
C VAL A 18 -1.20 3.34 -10.92
N ALA A 19 -1.04 2.52 -9.89
CA ALA A 19 -1.08 1.07 -9.95
C ALA A 19 -2.43 0.58 -10.47
N LYS A 20 -3.53 1.17 -9.96
CA LYS A 20 -4.89 0.89 -10.46
C LYS A 20 -5.03 1.24 -11.95
N LEU A 21 -4.55 2.43 -12.35
CA LEU A 21 -4.62 2.87 -13.75
C LEU A 21 -3.80 1.98 -14.69
N VAL A 22 -2.60 1.58 -14.29
CA VAL A 22 -1.75 0.67 -15.05
C VAL A 22 -2.41 -0.71 -15.16
N ALA A 23 -2.96 -1.22 -14.06
CA ALA A 23 -3.66 -2.50 -14.06
C ALA A 23 -4.87 -2.49 -15.00
N GLU A 24 -5.68 -1.44 -14.96
CA GLU A 24 -6.83 -1.26 -15.86
C GLU A 24 -6.40 -1.21 -17.33
N LYS A 25 -5.39 -0.41 -17.67
CA LYS A 25 -4.90 -0.29 -19.06
C LYS A 25 -4.28 -1.58 -19.61
N LEU A 26 -3.69 -2.41 -18.75
CA LEU A 26 -3.09 -3.69 -19.14
C LEU A 26 -4.04 -4.90 -19.02
N GLY A 27 -5.22 -4.73 -18.41
CA GLY A 27 -6.12 -5.84 -18.07
C GLY A 27 -5.56 -6.76 -16.98
N TYR A 28 -4.78 -6.21 -16.05
CA TYR A 28 -4.10 -6.92 -14.97
C TYR A 28 -4.88 -6.81 -13.66
N THR A 29 -4.61 -7.71 -12.72
CA THR A 29 -5.15 -7.65 -11.35
C THR A 29 -4.36 -6.61 -10.55
N TYR A 30 -5.08 -5.68 -9.91
CA TYR A 30 -4.48 -4.73 -8.96
C TYR A 30 -4.53 -5.28 -7.53
N ILE A 31 -3.38 -5.32 -6.86
CA ILE A 31 -3.25 -5.75 -5.46
C ILE A 31 -2.76 -4.59 -4.58
N ASP A 32 -3.67 -4.08 -3.74
CA ASP A 32 -3.38 -3.07 -2.72
C ASP A 32 -2.88 -3.76 -1.45
N THR A 33 -1.56 -3.89 -1.29
CA THR A 33 -1.00 -4.54 -0.09
C THR A 33 -1.22 -3.70 1.17
N GLY A 34 -1.32 -2.37 1.02
CA GLY A 34 -1.61 -1.45 2.11
C GLY A 34 -2.99 -1.72 2.74
N ALA A 35 -3.99 -2.06 1.93
CA ALA A 35 -5.30 -2.47 2.39
C ALA A 35 -5.27 -3.74 3.25
N MET A 36 -4.36 -4.69 2.96
CA MET A 36 -4.23 -5.92 3.74
C MET A 36 -3.69 -5.65 5.16
N TYR A 37 -2.66 -4.81 5.29
CA TYR A 37 -2.19 -4.40 6.63
C TYR A 37 -3.24 -3.58 7.39
N ARG A 38 -4.03 -2.77 6.67
CA ARG A 38 -5.16 -2.05 7.28
C ARG A 38 -6.31 -2.98 7.70
N ALA A 39 -6.52 -4.09 7.01
CA ALA A 39 -7.46 -5.13 7.41
C ALA A 39 -7.07 -5.77 8.76
N VAL A 40 -5.78 -6.06 8.96
CA VAL A 40 -5.27 -6.55 10.26
C VAL A 40 -5.48 -5.49 11.36
N ALA A 41 -5.15 -4.23 11.07
CA ALA A 41 -5.40 -3.12 11.99
C ALA A 41 -6.89 -2.99 12.34
N TRP A 42 -7.79 -3.04 11.36
CA TRP A 42 -9.22 -2.98 11.58
C TRP A 42 -9.72 -4.14 12.45
N LYS A 43 -9.30 -5.39 12.15
CA LYS A 43 -9.68 -6.58 12.93
C LYS A 43 -9.20 -6.46 14.37
N THR A 44 -7.99 -5.96 14.58
CA THR A 44 -7.44 -5.67 15.92
C THR A 44 -8.36 -4.71 16.68
N LEU A 45 -8.78 -3.61 16.04
CA LEU A 45 -9.65 -2.60 16.66
C LEU A 45 -11.08 -3.10 16.94
N GLN A 46 -11.54 -4.17 16.29
CA GLN A 46 -12.83 -4.79 16.61
C GLN A 46 -12.80 -5.54 17.95
N HIS A 47 -11.62 -5.98 18.38
CA HIS A 47 -11.45 -6.76 19.61
C HIS A 47 -10.83 -5.95 20.75
N SER A 48 -9.96 -4.98 20.44
CA SER A 48 -9.24 -4.18 21.44
C SER A 48 -8.99 -2.76 20.95
N LYS A 49 -9.43 -1.77 21.72
CA LYS A 49 -9.12 -0.34 21.47
C LYS A 49 -7.67 0.01 21.79
N GLU A 50 -7.02 -0.75 22.67
CA GLU A 50 -5.60 -0.56 23.00
C GLU A 50 -4.69 -1.05 21.87
N ALA A 51 -5.15 -2.09 21.15
CA ALA A 51 -4.50 -2.68 19.99
C ALA A 51 -3.05 -3.08 20.28
N THR A 52 -2.77 -3.64 21.46
CA THR A 52 -1.43 -4.06 21.86
C THR A 52 -0.81 -5.03 20.84
N ASP A 53 0.51 -5.22 20.88
CA ASP A 53 1.17 -6.17 19.96
C ASP A 53 0.57 -7.58 20.11
N GLU A 54 0.18 -7.99 21.32
CA GLU A 54 -0.53 -9.26 21.55
C GLU A 54 -1.90 -9.29 20.85
N ASP A 55 -2.66 -8.20 20.90
CA ASP A 55 -3.96 -8.11 20.21
C ASP A 55 -3.79 -8.19 18.69
N ILE A 56 -2.75 -7.54 18.13
CA ILE A 56 -2.45 -7.59 16.70
C ILE A 56 -2.08 -9.02 16.28
N LEU A 57 -1.22 -9.68 17.06
CA LEU A 57 -0.80 -11.06 16.79
C LEU A 57 -1.98 -12.02 16.89
N ARG A 58 -2.91 -11.81 17.83
CA ARG A 58 -4.15 -12.58 17.91
C ARG A 58 -5.06 -12.36 16.70
N ALA A 59 -5.18 -11.10 16.25
CA ALA A 59 -6.03 -10.75 15.10
C ALA A 59 -5.54 -11.38 13.78
N VAL A 60 -4.22 -11.53 13.60
CA VAL A 60 -3.65 -12.02 12.33
C VAL A 60 -3.62 -13.56 12.21
N GLN A 61 -3.69 -14.31 13.31
CA GLN A 61 -3.55 -15.78 13.30
C GLN A 61 -4.49 -16.47 12.30
N ASP A 62 -5.78 -16.15 12.37
CA ASP A 62 -6.84 -16.74 11.53
C ASP A 62 -7.51 -15.69 10.65
N ILE A 63 -6.77 -14.68 10.18
CA ILE A 63 -7.35 -13.67 9.30
C ILE A 63 -7.53 -14.20 7.88
N ASP A 64 -8.75 -14.10 7.36
CA ASP A 64 -9.03 -14.23 5.93
C ASP A 64 -9.20 -12.82 5.33
N VAL A 65 -8.24 -12.42 4.49
CA VAL A 65 -8.28 -11.15 3.76
C VAL A 65 -8.42 -11.42 2.28
N GLN A 66 -9.51 -10.94 1.68
CA GLN A 66 -9.71 -11.05 0.24
C GLN A 66 -9.79 -9.67 -0.39
N LEU A 67 -9.15 -9.54 -1.55
CA LEU A 67 -9.16 -8.36 -2.39
C LEU A 67 -9.90 -8.73 -3.67
N THR A 68 -10.95 -7.98 -4.01
CA THR A 68 -11.70 -8.18 -5.25
C THR A 68 -11.77 -6.86 -6.00
N CYS A 69 -11.30 -6.85 -7.25
CA CYS A 69 -11.47 -5.70 -8.13
C CYS A 69 -12.96 -5.56 -8.51
N THR A 70 -13.53 -4.39 -8.26
CA THR A 70 -14.87 -3.99 -8.67
C THR A 70 -14.78 -2.71 -9.52
N GLU A 71 -15.87 -2.35 -10.21
CA GLU A 71 -15.97 -1.08 -10.95
C GLU A 71 -15.70 0.14 -10.05
N SER A 72 -16.09 0.06 -8.78
CA SER A 72 -15.91 1.13 -7.79
C SER A 72 -14.53 1.12 -7.09
N GLY A 73 -13.64 0.17 -7.43
CA GLY A 73 -12.31 0.05 -6.85
C GLY A 73 -12.05 -1.33 -6.24
N THR A 74 -11.08 -1.43 -5.33
CA THR A 74 -10.81 -2.70 -4.65
C THR A 74 -11.76 -2.85 -3.46
N ARG A 75 -12.64 -3.87 -3.52
CA ARG A 75 -13.38 -4.35 -2.37
C ARG A 75 -12.44 -5.17 -1.48
N VAL A 76 -12.49 -4.92 -0.19
CA VAL A 76 -11.69 -5.61 0.83
C VAL A 76 -12.64 -6.29 1.80
N THR A 77 -12.51 -7.60 1.94
CA THR A 77 -13.26 -8.36 2.96
C THR A 77 -12.30 -8.93 4.00
N VAL A 78 -12.77 -8.94 5.25
CA VAL A 78 -12.11 -9.59 6.39
C VAL A 78 -13.11 -10.53 7.02
N ASP A 79 -12.79 -11.82 7.05
CA ASP A 79 -13.66 -12.87 7.59
C ASP A 79 -15.11 -12.76 7.04
N ASN A 80 -15.23 -12.59 5.72
CA ASN A 80 -16.48 -12.36 4.97
C ASN A 80 -17.22 -11.03 5.24
N THR A 81 -16.64 -10.10 6.01
CA THR A 81 -17.20 -8.77 6.23
C THR A 81 -16.58 -7.77 5.27
N ASP A 82 -17.39 -7.01 4.51
CA ASP A 82 -16.87 -5.89 3.68
C ASP A 82 -16.42 -4.76 4.60
N VAL A 83 -15.12 -4.47 4.56
CA VAL A 83 -14.47 -3.44 5.40
C VAL A 83 -13.84 -2.34 4.55
N THR A 84 -14.22 -2.25 3.28
CA THR A 84 -13.59 -1.40 2.27
C THR A 84 -13.49 0.06 2.74
N ARG A 85 -14.48 0.58 3.47
CA ARG A 85 -14.48 1.97 3.94
C ARG A 85 -13.81 2.11 5.30
N GLU A 86 -14.04 1.14 6.17
CA GLU A 86 -13.67 1.09 7.57
C GLU A 86 -12.14 1.04 7.74
N ILE A 87 -11.44 0.35 6.84
CA ILE A 87 -9.96 0.28 6.84
C ILE A 87 -9.26 1.62 6.50
N ARG A 88 -10.03 2.62 6.05
CA ARG A 88 -9.52 3.94 5.63
C ARG A 88 -9.74 5.04 6.68
N THR A 89 -10.30 4.68 7.82
CA THR A 89 -10.53 5.59 8.95
C THR A 89 -9.22 6.10 9.57
N PRO A 90 -9.23 7.26 10.26
CA PRO A 90 -8.08 7.76 11.01
C PRO A 90 -7.56 6.76 12.05
N GLU A 91 -8.46 6.07 12.76
CA GLU A 91 -8.12 5.10 13.81
C GLU A 91 -7.32 3.93 13.26
N VAL A 92 -7.73 3.37 12.12
CA VAL A 92 -6.98 2.31 11.42
C VAL A 92 -5.65 2.86 10.89
N THR A 93 -5.65 4.07 10.36
CA THR A 93 -4.44 4.72 9.84
C THR A 93 -3.39 4.95 10.93
N HIS A 94 -3.83 5.23 12.15
CA HIS A 94 -2.94 5.49 13.29
C HIS A 94 -2.11 4.26 13.69
N ILE A 95 -2.69 3.05 13.63
CA ILE A 95 -2.01 1.83 14.10
C ILE A 95 -1.36 1.00 13.00
N VAL A 96 -1.66 1.27 11.72
CA VAL A 96 -1.20 0.42 10.60
C VAL A 96 0.32 0.29 10.50
N SER A 97 1.08 1.35 10.84
CA SER A 97 2.54 1.28 10.83
C SER A 97 3.09 0.33 11.90
N ARG A 98 2.47 0.29 13.10
CA ARG A 98 2.80 -0.67 14.17
C ARG A 98 2.48 -2.09 13.73
N VAL A 99 1.30 -2.30 13.15
CA VAL A 99 0.88 -3.59 12.61
C VAL A 99 1.87 -4.11 11.56
N ALA A 100 2.29 -3.26 10.63
CA ALA A 100 3.25 -3.61 9.57
C ALA A 100 4.70 -3.82 10.07
N ALA A 101 5.02 -3.44 11.31
CA ALA A 101 6.33 -3.66 11.91
C ALA A 101 6.50 -5.04 12.54
N LEU A 102 5.39 -5.76 12.82
CA LEU A 102 5.42 -7.06 13.48
C LEU A 102 5.72 -8.19 12.48
N GLY A 103 6.81 -8.94 12.74
CA GLY A 103 7.27 -10.05 11.89
C GLY A 103 6.18 -11.07 11.50
N PRO A 104 5.44 -11.65 12.47
CA PRO A 104 4.41 -12.64 12.17
C PRO A 104 3.27 -12.10 11.29
N VAL A 105 2.92 -10.82 11.45
CA VAL A 105 1.93 -10.17 10.57
C VAL A 105 2.46 -10.14 9.16
N ARG A 106 3.72 -9.73 8.98
CA ARG A 106 4.35 -9.67 7.67
C ARG A 106 4.46 -11.03 7.01
N GLU A 107 4.87 -12.05 7.75
CA GLU A 107 4.95 -13.43 7.26
C GLU A 107 3.60 -13.86 6.67
N LYS A 108 2.51 -13.64 7.41
CA LYS A 108 1.17 -13.97 6.94
C LYS A 108 0.74 -13.15 5.72
N MET A 109 1.02 -11.84 5.72
CA MET A 109 0.65 -10.98 4.59
C MET A 109 1.44 -11.33 3.32
N VAL A 110 2.73 -11.63 3.43
CA VAL A 110 3.58 -12.03 2.30
C VAL A 110 3.11 -13.35 1.68
N GLU A 111 2.70 -14.32 2.51
CA GLU A 111 2.09 -15.57 2.05
C GLU A 111 0.87 -15.29 1.16
N LEU A 112 -0.08 -14.49 1.67
CA LEU A 112 -1.31 -14.14 0.94
C LEU A 112 -1.02 -13.34 -0.34
N GLN A 113 -0.10 -12.37 -0.28
CA GLN A 113 0.28 -11.54 -1.43
C GLN A 113 0.89 -12.38 -2.56
N ARG A 114 1.77 -13.32 -2.24
CA ARG A 114 2.36 -14.23 -3.23
C ARG A 114 1.33 -15.16 -3.84
N ALA A 115 0.40 -15.68 -3.03
CA ALA A 115 -0.72 -16.49 -3.54
C ALA A 115 -1.58 -15.70 -4.53
N MET A 116 -1.90 -14.44 -4.24
CA MET A 116 -2.67 -13.56 -5.14
C MET A 116 -1.91 -13.21 -6.44
N ALA A 117 -0.57 -13.24 -6.43
CA ALA A 117 0.26 -12.93 -7.59
C ALA A 117 0.64 -14.16 -8.45
N ALA A 118 0.27 -15.38 -8.03
CA ALA A 118 0.77 -16.62 -8.60
C ALA A 118 0.44 -16.80 -10.09
N ASP A 119 -0.71 -16.30 -10.55
CA ASP A 119 -1.17 -16.45 -11.94
C ASP A 119 -0.57 -15.41 -12.92
N GLY A 120 0.28 -14.50 -12.41
CA GLY A 120 0.84 -13.37 -13.15
C GLY A 120 -0.21 -12.33 -13.55
N ALA A 121 0.14 -11.43 -14.47
CA ALA A 121 -0.72 -10.32 -14.90
C ALA A 121 -1.23 -9.50 -13.70
N VAL A 122 -0.28 -9.03 -12.89
CA VAL A 122 -0.54 -8.34 -11.63
C VAL A 122 0.22 -7.03 -11.56
N VAL A 123 -0.42 -6.00 -11.00
CA VAL A 123 0.23 -4.78 -10.51
C VAL A 123 0.03 -4.71 -9.01
N MET A 124 1.12 -4.79 -8.25
CA MET A 124 1.11 -4.81 -6.79
C MET A 124 1.84 -3.58 -6.24
N ASP A 125 1.15 -2.78 -5.41
CA ASP A 125 1.76 -1.62 -4.76
C ASP A 125 1.98 -1.81 -3.26
N GLY A 126 3.08 -1.28 -2.73
CA GLY A 126 3.47 -1.49 -1.34
C GLY A 126 4.67 -0.68 -0.86
N ARG A 127 5.51 -1.29 -0.03
CA ARG A 127 6.74 -0.69 0.53
C ARG A 127 7.98 -1.53 0.26
N ASP A 128 7.80 -2.85 0.16
CA ASP A 128 8.86 -3.83 -0.01
C ASP A 128 8.49 -4.92 -1.03
N ILE A 129 7.64 -4.59 -2.01
CA ILE A 129 7.17 -5.53 -3.02
C ILE A 129 8.34 -6.05 -3.84
N GLY A 130 9.11 -5.17 -4.49
CA GLY A 130 10.23 -5.55 -5.33
C GLY A 130 11.47 -6.03 -4.57
N THR A 131 11.55 -5.79 -3.26
CA THR A 131 12.71 -6.16 -2.42
C THR A 131 12.50 -7.43 -1.61
N ASN A 132 11.25 -7.81 -1.33
CA ASN A 132 10.95 -8.93 -0.43
C ASN A 132 9.73 -9.75 -0.86
N VAL A 133 8.59 -9.14 -1.20
CA VAL A 133 7.37 -9.90 -1.55
C VAL A 133 7.55 -10.64 -2.87
N LEU A 134 7.93 -9.90 -3.91
CA LEU A 134 8.10 -10.32 -5.30
C LEU A 134 9.49 -9.90 -5.81
N PRO A 135 10.59 -10.47 -5.27
CA PRO A 135 11.95 -10.11 -5.66
C PRO A 135 12.28 -10.47 -7.11
N ASN A 136 11.43 -11.26 -7.76
CA ASN A 136 11.57 -11.65 -9.17
C ASN A 136 10.47 -11.01 -10.06
N ALA A 137 9.83 -9.92 -9.61
CA ALA A 137 8.89 -9.19 -10.45
C ALA A 137 9.56 -8.71 -11.74
N ASP A 138 8.87 -8.83 -12.88
CA ASP A 138 9.39 -8.48 -14.21
C ASP A 138 9.71 -6.98 -14.32
N VAL A 139 8.90 -6.15 -13.66
CA VAL A 139 9.09 -4.69 -13.59
C VAL A 139 9.03 -4.25 -12.15
N LYS A 140 10.03 -3.49 -11.70
CA LYS A 140 10.08 -2.90 -10.36
C LYS A 140 10.22 -1.39 -10.46
N ILE A 141 9.31 -0.68 -9.81
CA ILE A 141 9.28 0.78 -9.77
C ILE A 141 9.40 1.21 -8.31
N PHE A 142 10.28 2.18 -8.06
CA PHE A 142 10.28 2.93 -6.82
C PHE A 142 9.72 4.33 -7.10
N LEU A 143 8.42 4.51 -6.82
CA LEU A 143 7.70 5.76 -7.05
C LEU A 143 7.88 6.71 -5.86
N THR A 144 8.45 7.88 -6.11
CA THR A 144 8.67 8.90 -5.10
C THR A 144 8.02 10.24 -5.47
N ALA A 145 7.97 11.14 -4.50
CA ALA A 145 7.67 12.56 -4.65
C ALA A 145 8.20 13.30 -3.41
N SER A 146 8.41 14.61 -3.53
CA SER A 146 8.81 15.43 -2.38
C SER A 146 7.80 15.28 -1.22
N VAL A 147 8.27 15.37 0.03
CA VAL A 147 7.38 15.32 1.21
C VAL A 147 6.30 16.39 1.13
N GLU A 148 6.68 17.58 0.67
CA GLU A 148 5.79 18.73 0.45
C GLU A 148 4.64 18.38 -0.51
N GLU A 149 4.97 17.80 -1.67
CA GLU A 149 3.99 17.45 -2.68
C GLU A 149 3.04 16.34 -2.19
N ARG A 150 3.57 15.36 -1.46
CA ARG A 150 2.77 14.27 -0.87
C ARG A 150 1.83 14.80 0.22
N ALA A 151 2.29 15.75 1.04
CA ALA A 151 1.47 16.45 2.02
C ALA A 151 0.36 17.26 1.34
N ARG A 152 0.69 17.99 0.27
CA ARG A 152 -0.28 18.77 -0.52
C ARG A 152 -1.39 17.89 -1.10
N ARG A 153 -1.02 16.79 -1.79
CA ARG A 153 -2.00 15.83 -2.36
C ARG A 153 -2.93 15.27 -1.28
N ARG A 154 -2.38 14.93 -0.11
CA ARG A 154 -3.15 14.37 0.99
C ARG A 154 -4.04 15.41 1.66
N TYR A 155 -3.57 16.65 1.79
CA TYR A 155 -4.33 17.78 2.31
C TYR A 155 -5.56 18.05 1.44
N ASP A 156 -5.37 18.12 0.12
CA ASP A 156 -6.46 18.31 -0.84
C ASP A 156 -7.48 17.15 -0.76
N GLU A 157 -7.03 15.89 -0.68
CA GLU A 157 -7.90 14.71 -0.51
C GLU A 157 -8.74 14.76 0.78
N MET A 158 -8.15 15.21 1.89
CA MET A 158 -8.85 15.33 3.18
C MET A 158 -9.87 16.47 3.16
N LYS A 159 -9.52 17.61 2.55
CA LYS A 159 -10.39 18.76 2.39
C LYS A 159 -11.61 18.45 1.52
N GLU A 160 -11.41 17.72 0.41
CA GLU A 160 -12.50 17.23 -0.46
C GLU A 160 -13.48 16.32 0.29
N LYS A 161 -12.98 15.55 1.27
CA LYS A 161 -13.80 14.67 2.12
C LYS A 161 -14.44 15.39 3.31
N GLY A 162 -14.22 16.69 3.47
CA GLY A 162 -14.81 17.50 4.55
C GLY A 162 -14.08 17.40 5.89
N TYR A 163 -12.86 16.86 5.92
CA TYR A 163 -12.03 16.86 7.13
C TYR A 163 -11.29 18.18 7.28
N ALA A 164 -11.29 18.74 8.49
CA ALA A 164 -10.40 19.84 8.87
C ALA A 164 -9.05 19.25 9.26
N VAL A 165 -8.00 19.58 8.51
CA VAL A 165 -6.63 19.13 8.76
C VAL A 165 -5.68 20.32 8.64
N ASP A 166 -4.61 20.32 9.44
CA ASP A 166 -3.52 21.27 9.31
C ASP A 166 -2.45 20.73 8.35
N PHE A 167 -1.92 21.60 7.48
CA PHE A 167 -0.96 21.19 6.46
C PHE A 167 0.39 20.79 7.08
N ASP A 168 0.88 21.54 8.07
CA ASP A 168 2.17 21.29 8.70
C ASP A 168 2.12 20.03 9.57
N GLU A 169 1.02 19.83 10.31
CA GLU A 169 0.77 18.57 11.04
C GLU A 169 0.77 17.37 10.08
N LEU A 170 0.04 17.46 8.97
CA LEU A 170 -0.04 16.38 7.99
C LEU A 170 1.32 16.08 7.35
N LYS A 171 2.11 17.12 7.06
CA LYS A 171 3.47 16.97 6.54
C LYS A 171 4.38 16.26 7.55
N GLN A 172 4.27 16.60 8.84
CA GLN A 172 5.01 15.91 9.91
C GLN A 172 4.58 14.45 10.04
N GLU A 173 3.29 14.15 9.99
CA GLU A 173 2.77 12.77 10.02
C GLU A 173 3.31 11.92 8.88
N ILE A 174 3.32 12.48 7.66
CA ILE A 174 3.86 11.81 6.48
C ILE A 174 5.36 11.54 6.64
N ALA A 175 6.13 12.52 7.10
CA ALA A 175 7.56 12.35 7.34
C ALA A 175 7.86 11.32 8.44
N ALA A 176 7.10 11.35 9.54
CA ALA A 176 7.21 10.38 10.63
C ALA A 176 6.90 8.96 10.14
N ARG A 177 5.88 8.82 9.30
CA ARG A 177 5.52 7.54 8.68
C ARG A 177 6.59 7.03 7.74
N ASP A 178 7.16 7.88 6.90
CA ASP A 178 8.24 7.47 5.99
C ASP A 178 9.47 7.00 6.76
N LYS A 179 9.81 7.69 7.86
CA LYS A 179 10.88 7.29 8.77
C LYS A 179 10.59 5.93 9.41
N GLN A 180 9.38 5.71 9.92
CA GLN A 180 8.97 4.41 10.44
C GLN A 180 9.08 3.33 9.35
N ASP A 181 8.57 3.58 8.14
CA ASP A 181 8.58 2.61 7.05
C ASP A 181 10.02 2.24 6.63
N SER A 182 10.97 3.19 6.63
CA SER A 182 12.37 2.99 6.21
C SER A 182 13.31 2.48 7.31
N GLU A 183 13.05 2.78 8.59
CA GLU A 183 13.88 2.35 9.71
C GLU A 183 13.43 1.02 10.33
N ARG A 184 12.36 0.42 9.83
CA ARG A 184 11.91 -0.92 10.27
C ARG A 184 13.02 -1.96 10.15
N ALA A 185 13.18 -2.76 11.20
CA ALA A 185 14.14 -3.87 11.21
C ALA A 185 13.82 -4.95 10.18
N ILE A 186 12.53 -5.16 9.87
CA ILE A 186 12.07 -6.17 8.93
C ILE A 186 11.48 -5.48 7.69
N SER A 187 12.01 -5.84 6.53
CA SER A 187 11.58 -5.35 5.20
C SER A 187 11.37 -3.82 5.16
N PRO A 188 12.43 -3.04 5.43
CA PRO A 188 12.35 -1.59 5.37
C PRO A 188 11.99 -1.11 3.96
N LEU A 189 11.32 0.05 3.89
CA LEU A 189 11.10 0.76 2.65
C LEU A 189 12.46 1.16 2.06
N ARG A 190 12.84 0.49 0.97
CA ARG A 190 14.04 0.78 0.19
C ARG A 190 13.81 0.45 -1.27
N GLN A 191 14.52 1.17 -2.15
CA GLN A 191 14.54 0.86 -3.56
C GLN A 191 15.30 -0.47 -3.78
N ALA A 192 14.72 -1.38 -4.58
CA ALA A 192 15.44 -2.57 -5.03
C ALA A 192 16.57 -2.17 -6.00
N GLU A 193 17.67 -2.92 -6.03
CA GLU A 193 18.83 -2.58 -6.86
C GLU A 193 18.50 -2.47 -8.35
N ASP A 194 17.53 -3.27 -8.81
CA ASP A 194 17.03 -3.32 -10.18
C ASP A 194 15.71 -2.54 -10.39
N ALA A 195 15.25 -1.78 -9.38
CA ALA A 195 14.06 -0.95 -9.52
C ALA A 195 14.37 0.39 -10.21
N VAL A 196 13.48 0.80 -11.11
CA VAL A 196 13.52 2.14 -11.72
C VAL A 196 12.99 3.18 -10.74
N LEU A 197 13.81 4.17 -10.40
CA LEU A 197 13.37 5.34 -9.64
C LEU A 197 12.48 6.23 -10.51
N LEU A 198 11.27 6.50 -10.06
CA LEU A 198 10.33 7.38 -10.75
C LEU A 198 9.86 8.49 -9.82
N ASP A 199 10.31 9.73 -10.07
CA ASP A 199 9.85 10.91 -9.34
C ASP A 199 8.58 11.48 -9.99
N SER A 200 7.48 11.47 -9.23
CA SER A 200 6.17 11.96 -9.65
C SER A 200 5.87 13.39 -9.24
N THR A 201 6.84 14.13 -8.66
CA THR A 201 6.62 15.47 -8.09
C THR A 201 5.99 16.44 -9.09
N SER A 202 6.45 16.41 -10.35
CA SER A 202 5.97 17.30 -11.42
C SER A 202 5.28 16.55 -12.56
N LEU A 203 4.88 15.30 -12.32
CA LEU A 203 4.22 14.47 -13.32
C LEU A 203 2.74 14.27 -12.97
N THR A 204 1.92 14.24 -14.00
CA THR A 204 0.52 13.80 -13.91
C THR A 204 0.44 12.29 -13.72
N ILE A 205 -0.71 11.81 -13.23
CA ILE A 205 -0.99 10.37 -13.05
C ILE A 205 -0.84 9.62 -14.39
N ASP A 206 -1.33 10.20 -15.50
CA ASP A 206 -1.25 9.59 -16.82
C ASP A 206 0.19 9.50 -17.34
N GLU A 207 1.01 10.54 -17.15
CA GLU A 207 2.43 10.51 -17.53
C GLU A 207 3.19 9.45 -16.74
N VAL A 208 2.91 9.33 -15.44
CA VAL A 208 3.49 8.29 -14.59
C VAL A 208 3.07 6.91 -15.08
N ALA A 209 1.78 6.68 -15.33
CA ALA A 209 1.27 5.41 -15.82
C ALA A 209 1.86 5.05 -17.19
N ALA A 210 1.98 6.01 -18.11
CA ALA A 210 2.59 5.79 -19.43
C ALA A 210 4.05 5.35 -19.33
N ARG A 211 4.82 5.94 -18.41
CA ARG A 211 6.22 5.53 -18.16
C ARG A 211 6.31 4.10 -17.62
N ILE A 212 5.41 3.72 -16.71
CA ILE A 212 5.38 2.35 -16.16
C ILE A 212 5.00 1.34 -17.24
N MET A 213 3.96 1.63 -18.05
CA MET A 213 3.54 0.72 -19.12
C MET A 213 4.65 0.49 -20.16
N LYS A 214 5.42 1.53 -20.51
CA LYS A 214 6.56 1.40 -21.43
C LYS A 214 7.66 0.45 -20.92
N LEU A 215 7.78 0.29 -19.60
CA LEU A 215 8.74 -0.65 -19.00
C LEU A 215 8.23 -2.10 -19.00
N SER A 216 6.93 -2.31 -19.26
CA SER A 216 6.29 -3.62 -19.30
C SER A 216 6.07 -4.17 -20.72
N GLU A 217 6.44 -3.40 -21.75
CA GLU A 217 6.46 -3.78 -23.18
C GLU A 217 7.71 -4.60 -23.52
#